data_AF-A0A8U0M1W3-F1
#
_entry.id   AF-A0A8U0M1W3-F1
#
_cell.length_a   1.000
_cell.length_b   1.000
_cell.length_c   1.000
_cell.angle_alpha   90.00
_cell.angle_beta   90.00
_cell.angle_gamma   90.00
#
_symmetry.space_group_name_H-M   'P 1'
#
loop_
_entity.id
_entity.type
_entity.pdbx_description
1 polymer ?
#
loop_
_entity_poly.entity_id
_entity_poly.type
_entity_poly.pdbx_seq_one_letter_code
_entity_poly.pdbx_strand_id
1 'polypeptide(L)'
;MIEDRLQQLIDALNISVLEFARQLGERRGEKVYHILHGRLKPRYDTLEKILVVYPQVNGDWLLRGEGLMFKTLNSPSAAITTEERLQNMEFLLFQLTQRMELLQQTNDQLLAELAAMREAGPR
;
A
#
# COMPACT_ATOMS: atom_id res chain seq x y z
N MET A 1 -6.73 6.06 -17.99
CA MET A 1 -7.16 7.41 -17.58
C MET A 1 -6.98 7.56 -16.06
N ILE A 2 -7.33 8.70 -15.45
CA ILE A 2 -7.11 8.88 -13.99
C ILE A 2 -8.10 8.04 -13.16
N GLU A 3 -9.31 7.88 -13.67
CA GLU A 3 -10.35 7.02 -13.12
C GLU A 3 -9.90 5.55 -12.99
N ASP A 4 -9.24 5.01 -14.01
CA ASP A 4 -8.71 3.63 -13.98
C ASP A 4 -7.62 3.48 -12.92
N ARG A 5 -6.79 4.51 -12.73
CA ARG A 5 -5.72 4.51 -11.73
C ARG A 5 -6.27 4.64 -10.32
N LEU A 6 -7.31 5.43 -10.12
CA LEU A 6 -8.02 5.48 -8.84
C LEU A 6 -8.67 4.13 -8.52
N GLN A 7 -9.25 3.46 -9.50
CA GLN A 7 -9.77 2.10 -9.31
C GLN A 7 -8.66 1.13 -8.89
N GLN A 8 -7.55 1.10 -9.64
CA GLN A 8 -6.39 0.26 -9.31
C GLN A 8 -5.83 0.55 -7.91
N LEU A 9 -5.80 1.83 -7.49
CA LEU A 9 -5.35 2.21 -6.16
C LEU A 9 -6.30 1.67 -5.08
N ILE A 10 -7.61 1.81 -5.26
CA ILE A 10 -8.61 1.29 -4.31
C ILE A 10 -8.50 -0.23 -4.19
N ASP A 11 -8.34 -0.92 -5.32
CA ASP A 11 -8.17 -2.37 -5.36
C ASP A 11 -6.87 -2.80 -4.65
N ALA A 12 -5.76 -2.09 -4.89
CA ALA A 12 -4.47 -2.37 -4.26
C ALA A 12 -4.46 -2.11 -2.74
N LEU A 13 -5.24 -1.14 -2.28
CA LEU A 13 -5.45 -0.87 -0.85
C LEU A 13 -6.39 -1.89 -0.19
N ASN A 14 -7.10 -2.70 -0.98
CA ASN A 14 -8.09 -3.68 -0.53
C ASN A 14 -9.17 -3.08 0.38
N ILE A 15 -9.67 -1.90 0.00
CA ILE A 15 -10.74 -1.18 0.72
C ILE A 15 -11.93 -0.89 -0.18
N SER A 16 -13.10 -0.65 0.43
CA SER A 16 -14.29 -0.27 -0.34
C SER A 16 -14.23 1.19 -0.82
N VAL A 17 -14.96 1.53 -1.87
CA VAL A 17 -15.13 2.92 -2.37
C VAL A 17 -15.65 3.85 -1.27
N LEU A 18 -16.53 3.36 -0.41
CA LEU A 18 -17.06 4.12 0.72
C LEU A 18 -15.96 4.41 1.76
N GLU A 19 -15.14 3.41 2.06
CA GLU A 19 -14.04 3.56 3.01
C GLU A 19 -12.97 4.50 2.48
N PHE A 20 -12.61 4.36 1.20
CA PHE A 20 -11.71 5.30 0.52
C PHE A 20 -12.24 6.75 0.60
N ALA A 21 -13.54 6.97 0.34
CA ALA A 21 -14.15 8.29 0.46
C ALA A 21 -14.07 8.84 1.89
N ARG A 22 -14.33 8.00 2.90
CA ARG A 22 -14.25 8.39 4.32
C ARG A 22 -12.83 8.81 4.71
N GLN A 23 -11.82 8.08 4.24
CA GLN A 23 -10.41 8.42 4.50
C GLN A 23 -10.02 9.77 3.86
N LEU A 24 -10.62 10.13 2.73
CA LEU A 24 -10.48 11.46 2.12
C LEU A 24 -11.30 12.56 2.81
N GLY A 25 -12.00 12.26 3.90
CA GLY A 25 -12.85 13.20 4.63
C GLY A 25 -14.24 13.41 4.01
N GLU A 26 -14.62 12.62 3.02
CA GLU A 26 -15.95 12.68 2.39
C GLU A 26 -16.95 11.80 3.16
N ARG A 27 -18.10 12.36 3.51
CA ARG A 27 -19.14 11.62 4.26
C ARG A 27 -19.86 10.54 3.45
N ARG A 28 -19.79 10.64 2.11
CA ARG A 28 -20.51 9.77 1.17
C ARG A 28 -19.57 9.31 0.06
N GLY A 29 -19.76 8.09 -0.42
CA GLY A 29 -18.97 7.52 -1.53
C GLY A 29 -19.35 8.03 -2.93
N GLU A 30 -20.41 8.82 -3.08
CA GLU A 30 -20.98 9.23 -4.37
C GLU A 30 -19.97 9.98 -5.25
N LYS A 31 -19.24 10.94 -4.67
CA LYS A 31 -18.23 11.73 -5.40
C LYS A 31 -17.13 10.84 -5.98
N VAL A 32 -16.61 9.90 -5.17
CA VAL A 32 -15.60 8.94 -5.60
C VAL A 32 -16.17 8.00 -6.65
N TYR A 33 -17.40 7.51 -6.46
CA TYR A 33 -18.09 6.66 -7.44
C TYR A 33 -18.22 7.33 -8.82
N HIS A 34 -18.68 8.59 -8.87
CA HIS A 34 -18.79 9.32 -10.15
C HIS A 34 -17.43 9.60 -10.79
N ILE A 35 -16.36 9.75 -9.99
CA ILE A 35 -14.99 9.88 -10.50
C ILE A 35 -14.54 8.57 -11.16
N LEU A 36 -14.73 7.43 -10.49
CA LEU A 36 -14.35 6.12 -11.01
C LEU A 36 -15.07 5.75 -12.32
N HIS A 37 -16.28 6.27 -12.53
CA HIS A 37 -17.06 6.04 -13.75
C HIS A 37 -16.89 7.15 -14.80
N GLY A 38 -15.91 8.04 -14.64
CA GLY A 38 -15.59 9.11 -15.61
C GLY A 38 -16.66 10.20 -15.74
N ARG A 39 -17.69 10.20 -14.89
CA ARG A 39 -18.77 11.20 -14.87
C ARG A 39 -18.33 12.50 -14.21
N LEU A 40 -17.32 12.43 -13.34
CA LEU A 40 -16.75 13.56 -12.63
C LEU A 40 -15.23 13.53 -12.73
N LYS A 41 -14.60 14.64 -13.17
CA LYS A 41 -13.14 14.75 -13.09
C LYS A 41 -12.72 15.09 -11.65
N PRO A 42 -11.69 14.42 -11.10
CA PRO A 42 -11.16 14.79 -9.81
C PRO A 42 -10.58 16.21 -9.89
N ARG A 43 -10.98 17.06 -8.96
CA ARG A 43 -10.40 18.41 -8.82
C ARG A 43 -9.05 18.32 -8.11
N TYR A 44 -8.24 19.37 -8.24
CA TYR A 44 -6.95 19.48 -7.55
C TYR A 44 -7.03 19.12 -6.06
N ASP A 45 -7.98 19.69 -5.32
CA ASP A 45 -8.22 19.39 -3.89
C ASP A 45 -8.46 17.90 -3.61
N THR A 46 -9.11 17.18 -4.53
CA THR A 46 -9.30 15.72 -4.37
C THR A 46 -8.00 14.96 -4.59
N LEU A 47 -7.20 15.38 -5.57
CA LEU A 47 -5.91 14.77 -5.87
C LEU A 47 -4.89 15.03 -4.75
N GLU A 48 -4.84 16.26 -4.25
CA GLU A 48 -4.03 16.66 -3.11
C GLU A 48 -4.40 15.84 -1.86
N LYS A 49 -5.69 15.74 -1.52
CA LYS A 49 -6.16 14.91 -0.40
C LYS A 49 -5.73 13.46 -0.53
N ILE A 50 -5.80 12.89 -1.74
CA ILE A 50 -5.34 11.52 -1.96
C ILE A 50 -3.85 11.39 -1.66
N LEU A 51 -3.02 12.32 -2.13
CA LEU A 51 -1.57 12.28 -1.90
C LEU A 51 -1.19 12.56 -0.44
N VAL A 52 -2.00 13.33 0.29
CA VAL A 52 -1.82 13.58 1.72
C VAL A 52 -2.23 12.36 2.55
N VAL A 53 -3.37 11.73 2.24
CA VAL A 53 -3.88 10.55 2.96
C VAL A 53 -3.07 9.30 2.65
N TYR A 54 -2.57 9.18 1.42
CA TYR A 54 -1.75 8.06 0.96
C TYR A 54 -0.37 8.56 0.50
N PRO A 55 0.51 8.96 1.42
CA PRO A 55 1.83 9.51 1.09
C PRO A 55 2.73 8.53 0.33
N GLN A 56 2.45 7.23 0.42
CA GLN A 56 3.12 6.17 -0.32
C GLN A 56 2.76 6.16 -1.82
N VAL A 57 1.67 6.79 -2.23
CA VAL A 57 1.24 6.83 -3.65
C VAL A 57 2.13 7.78 -4.44
N ASN A 58 2.55 7.35 -5.62
CA ASN A 58 3.31 8.15 -6.54
C ASN A 58 2.39 9.13 -7.30
N GLY A 59 2.60 10.43 -7.11
CA GLY A 59 1.84 11.47 -7.80
C GLY A 59 2.02 11.47 -9.32
N ASP A 60 3.21 11.13 -9.83
CA ASP A 60 3.47 11.05 -11.27
C ASP A 60 2.70 9.91 -11.92
N TRP A 61 2.60 8.78 -11.22
CA TRP A 61 1.75 7.66 -11.64
C TRP A 61 0.28 8.06 -11.60
N LEU A 62 -0.19 8.66 -10.51
CA LEU A 62 -1.60 9.03 -10.36
C LEU A 62 -2.04 10.04 -11.44
N LEU A 63 -1.23 11.06 -11.69
CA LEU A 63 -1.56 12.17 -12.59
C LEU A 63 -1.30 11.82 -14.06
N ARG A 64 -0.13 11.26 -14.37
CA ARG A 64 0.34 11.05 -15.75
C ARG A 64 0.38 9.58 -16.17
N GLY A 65 0.27 8.65 -15.23
CA GLY A 65 0.42 7.22 -15.49
C GLY A 65 1.88 6.79 -15.63
N GLU A 66 2.81 7.61 -15.15
CA GLU A 66 4.26 7.39 -15.28
C GLU A 66 4.84 6.76 -14.01
N GLY A 67 5.69 5.73 -14.18
CA GLY A 67 6.34 5.07 -13.06
C GLY A 67 5.43 4.06 -12.33
N LEU A 68 5.82 3.71 -11.11
CA LEU A 68 5.11 2.73 -10.28
C LEU A 68 4.02 3.40 -9.43
N MET A 69 2.95 2.67 -9.12
CA MET A 69 1.81 3.14 -8.30
C MET A 69 2.25 3.65 -6.93
N PHE A 70 3.14 2.91 -6.28
CA PHE A 70 3.72 3.29 -5.00
C PHE A 70 5.14 3.80 -5.20
N LYS A 71 5.52 4.79 -4.39
CA LYS A 71 6.90 5.28 -4.33
C LYS A 71 7.81 4.12 -3.93
N THR A 72 8.80 3.83 -4.77
CA THR A 72 9.89 2.91 -4.41
C THR A 72 11.09 3.72 -3.95
N LEU A 73 11.93 3.15 -3.07
CA LEU A 73 13.16 3.77 -2.57
C LEU A 73 14.10 4.28 -3.68
N ASN A 74 13.97 3.72 -4.89
CA ASN A 74 14.79 4.03 -6.07
C ASN A 74 14.04 4.84 -7.15
N SER A 75 12.80 5.28 -6.93
CA SER A 75 12.14 6.18 -7.88
C SER A 75 12.89 7.52 -7.89
N PRO A 76 13.45 7.95 -9.03
CA PRO A 76 14.11 9.24 -9.16
C PRO A 76 13.03 10.34 -9.30
N SER A 77 12.18 10.49 -8.29
CA SER A 77 11.44 11.73 -8.14
C SER A 77 12.39 12.70 -7.44
N ALA A 78 12.79 13.76 -8.15
CA ALA A 78 13.77 14.75 -7.72
C ALA A 78 13.34 15.58 -6.48
N ALA A 79 12.29 15.16 -5.76
CA ALA A 79 11.61 15.92 -4.72
C ALA A 79 11.28 15.11 -3.46
N ILE A 80 12.03 14.04 -3.14
CA ILE A 80 11.91 13.38 -1.83
C ILE A 80 12.95 13.97 -0.89
N THR A 81 12.51 14.57 0.21
CA THR A 81 13.41 15.11 1.24
C THR A 81 14.16 13.96 1.93
N THR A 82 15.36 14.24 2.48
CA THR A 82 16.15 13.24 3.21
C THR A 82 15.35 12.60 4.34
N GLU A 83 14.52 13.38 5.02
CA GLU A 83 13.63 12.94 6.11
C GLU A 83 12.60 11.92 5.64
N GLU A 84 11.91 12.18 4.52
CA GLU A 84 10.96 11.22 3.96
C GLU A 84 11.65 9.92 3.49
N ARG A 85 12.90 10.00 3.01
CA ARG A 85 13.67 8.78 2.67
C ARG A 85 14.01 7.97 3.91
N LEU A 86 14.33 8.63 5.02
CA LEU A 86 14.60 7.98 6.31
C LEU A 86 13.35 7.30 6.86
N GLN A 87 12.22 8.01 6.91
CA GLN A 87 10.94 7.46 7.40
C GLN A 87 10.48 6.25 6.58
N ASN A 88 10.61 6.33 5.24
CA ASN A 88 10.33 5.19 4.36
C ASN A 88 11.25 4.00 4.66
N MET A 89 12.53 4.26 4.95
CA MET A 89 13.49 3.20 5.28
C MET A 89 13.22 2.59 6.65
N GLU A 90 12.87 3.38 7.66
CA GLU A 90 12.48 2.91 8.99
C GLU A 90 11.24 2.01 8.92
N PHE A 91 10.24 2.42 8.15
CA PHE A 91 9.03 1.60 7.95
C PHE A 91 9.36 0.27 7.27
N LEU A 92 10.21 0.27 6.24
CA LEU A 92 10.61 -0.95 5.55
C LEU A 92 11.45 -1.87 6.44
N LEU A 93 12.36 -1.30 7.24
CA LEU A 93 13.12 -2.06 8.22
C LEU A 93 12.19 -2.73 9.23
N PHE A 94 11.19 -2.01 9.73
CA PHE A 94 10.18 -2.58 10.61
C PHE A 94 9.43 -3.75 9.96
N GLN A 95 8.95 -3.60 8.71
CA GLN A 95 8.27 -4.68 8.00
C GLN A 95 9.18 -5.90 7.77
N LEU A 96 10.45 -5.68 7.42
CA LEU A 96 11.43 -6.74 7.25
C LEU A 96 11.70 -7.48 8.55
N THR A 97 11.83 -6.77 9.67
CA THR A 97 12.00 -7.37 10.99
C THR A 97 10.80 -8.25 11.36
N GLN A 98 9.58 -7.76 11.18
CA GLN A 98 8.36 -8.54 11.45
C GLN A 98 8.29 -9.80 10.59
N ARG A 99 8.64 -9.71 9.30
CA ARG A 99 8.67 -10.87 8.42
C ARG A 99 9.75 -11.87 8.79
N MET A 100 10.93 -11.39 9.19
CA MET A 100 12.04 -12.23 9.63
C MET A 100 11.68 -13.01 10.90
N GLU A 101 11.01 -12.36 11.85
CA GLU A 101 10.53 -13.00 13.07
C GLU A 101 9.51 -14.11 12.76
N LEU A 102 8.54 -13.85 11.88
CA LEU A 102 7.56 -14.86 11.46
C LEU A 102 8.22 -16.06 10.76
N LEU A 103 9.20 -15.81 9.89
CA LEU A 103 9.96 -16.87 9.22
C LEU A 103 10.72 -17.73 10.24
N GLN A 104 11.31 -17.10 11.24
CA GLN A 104 12.04 -17.78 12.29
C GLN A 104 11.11 -18.65 13.14
N GLN A 105 9.96 -18.11 13.56
CA GLN A 105 8.93 -18.89 14.26
C GLN A 105 8.45 -20.10 13.45
N THR A 106 8.23 -19.91 12.15
CA THR A 106 7.81 -21.00 11.24
C THR A 106 8.87 -22.09 11.17
N ASN A 107 10.15 -21.71 11.06
CA ASN A 107 11.26 -22.66 11.08
C ASN A 107 11.34 -23.42 12.40
N ASP A 108 11.20 -22.73 13.53
CA ASP A 108 11.23 -23.34 14.87
C ASP A 108 10.08 -24.34 15.05
N GLN A 109 8.88 -24.02 14.54
CA GLN A 109 7.74 -24.94 14.53
C GLN A 109 8.01 -26.19 13.70
N LEU A 110 8.52 -26.03 12.47
CA LEU A 110 8.84 -27.17 11.60
C LEU A 110 9.92 -28.08 12.23
N LEU A 111 10.92 -27.49 12.88
CA LEU A 111 11.94 -28.25 13.61
C LEU A 111 11.32 -29.05 14.77
N ALA A 112 10.38 -28.46 15.51
CA ALA A 112 9.67 -29.14 16.59
C ALA A 112 8.78 -30.29 16.07
N GLU A 113 8.06 -30.08 14.96
CA GLU A 113 7.24 -31.12 14.33
C GLU A 113 8.10 -32.30 13.82
N LEU A 114 9.23 -32.01 13.17
CA LEU A 114 10.17 -33.05 12.73
C LEU A 114 10.76 -33.84 13.90
N ALA A 115 11.07 -33.18 15.02
CA ALA A 115 11.53 -33.84 16.24
C ALA A 115 10.44 -34.77 16.81
N ALA A 116 9.19 -34.29 16.90
CA ALA A 116 8.06 -35.08 17.38
C ALA A 116 7.77 -36.29 16.48
N MET A 117 7.87 -36.14 15.14
CA MET A 117 7.73 -37.25 14.20
C MET A 117 8.84 -38.30 14.35
N ARG A 118 10.08 -37.89 14.68
CA ARG A 118 11.19 -38.82 14.95
C ARG A 118 10.99 -39.59 16.25
N GLU A 119 10.46 -38.96 17.30
CA GLU A 119 10.13 -39.63 18.57
C GLU A 119 8.91 -40.55 18.44
N ALA A 120 8.02 -40.30 17.48
CA ALA A 120 6.86 -41.13 17.16
C ALA A 120 7.14 -42.31 16.19
N GLY A 121 8.41 -42.56 15.82
CA GLY A 121 8.82 -43.68 14.95
C GLY A 121 8.51 -45.07 15.54
N PRO A 122 8.35 -46.10 14.69
CA PRO A 122 7.38 -47.20 14.89
C PRO A 122 7.77 -48.19 16.00
N ARG A 123 6.75 -48.68 16.72
CA ARG A 123 6.81 -49.94 17.46
C ARG A 123 6.89 -51.14 16.52
#